data_AF-A0A5S4YWW4-F1
#
_entry.id   AF-A0A5S4YWW4-F1
#
_cell.length_a   1.000
_cell.length_b   1.000
_cell.length_c   1.000
_cell.angle_alpha   90.00
_cell.angle_beta   90.00
_cell.angle_gamma   90.00
#
_symmetry.space_group_name_H-M   'P 1'
#
loop_
_entity.id
_entity.type
_entity.pdbx_description
1 polymer ?
#
loop_
_entity_poly.entity_id
_entity_poly.type
_entity_poly.pdbx_seq_one_letter_code
_entity_poly.pdbx_strand_id
1 'polypeptide(L)'
;MASSDERAKLLRISRGLDRLNNPCQLCKQRGAISSKTHFAANFGLAFTRTENHLEGYFCGPCIHKKFLLFTFINLIGWFGIVSIIKVPMFLLSNIAEYEFAIRAMLRKRKQRLALIEDLLEKDAQARRNLSSRGS
;
A
#
# COMPACT_ATOMS: atom_id res chain seq x y z
N MET A 1 10.38 -33.69 3.10
CA MET A 1 9.92 -33.27 1.76
C MET A 1 8.43 -33.01 1.86
N ALA A 2 7.95 -31.79 1.65
CA ALA A 2 6.52 -31.50 1.70
C ALA A 2 5.76 -32.34 0.65
N SER A 3 4.63 -32.92 1.04
CA SER A 3 3.79 -33.73 0.14
C SER A 3 3.35 -32.90 -1.08
N SER A 4 3.22 -33.52 -2.26
CA SER A 4 2.74 -32.86 -3.48
C SER A 4 1.41 -32.10 -3.25
N ASP A 5 0.56 -32.64 -2.37
CA ASP A 5 -0.73 -32.07 -2.01
C ASP A 5 -0.61 -30.81 -1.13
N GLU A 6 0.33 -30.80 -0.16
CA GLU A 6 0.66 -29.60 0.63
C GLU A 6 1.14 -28.46 -0.27
N ARG A 7 1.94 -28.78 -1.28
CA ARG A 7 2.46 -27.81 -2.24
C ARG A 7 1.33 -27.18 -3.07
N ALA A 8 0.39 -27.99 -3.54
CA ALA A 8 -0.78 -27.51 -4.27
C ALA A 8 -1.67 -26.60 -3.40
N LYS A 9 -1.79 -26.91 -2.10
CA LYS A 9 -2.56 -26.14 -1.14
C LYS A 9 -1.93 -24.77 -0.85
N LEU A 10 -0.63 -24.74 -0.59
CA LEU A 10 0.13 -23.49 -0.38
C LEU A 10 0.04 -22.56 -1.60
N LEU A 11 0.06 -23.12 -2.82
CA LEU A 11 -0.09 -22.35 -4.06
C LEU A 11 -1.48 -21.76 -4.29
N ARG A 12 -2.54 -22.33 -3.68
CA ARG A 12 -3.89 -21.75 -3.71
C ARG A 12 -3.99 -20.57 -2.73
N ILE A 13 -3.45 -20.75 -1.53
CA ILE A 13 -3.37 -19.71 -0.50
C ILE A 13 -2.54 -18.53 -1.02
N SER A 14 -1.36 -18.77 -1.60
CA SER A 14 -0.52 -17.72 -2.16
C SER A 14 -1.21 -16.93 -3.28
N ARG A 15 -1.93 -17.61 -4.19
CA ARG A 15 -2.71 -16.96 -5.25
C ARG A 15 -3.86 -16.10 -4.70
N GLY A 16 -4.50 -16.53 -3.61
CA GLY A 16 -5.50 -15.72 -2.91
C GLY A 16 -4.89 -14.45 -2.29
N LEU A 17 -3.72 -14.59 -1.68
CA LEU A 17 -2.95 -13.47 -1.11
C LEU A 17 -2.41 -12.51 -2.17
N ASP A 18 -2.05 -13.02 -3.36
CA ASP A 18 -1.60 -12.21 -4.49
C ASP A 18 -2.73 -11.40 -5.11
N ARG A 19 -3.97 -11.90 -5.16
CA ARG A 19 -5.15 -11.12 -5.61
C ARG A 19 -5.47 -9.93 -4.70
N LEU A 20 -5.05 -9.97 -3.44
CA LEU A 20 -5.16 -8.83 -2.51
C LEU A 20 -4.06 -7.78 -2.72
N ASN A 21 -3.04 -8.10 -3.52
CA ASN A 21 -1.96 -7.19 -3.88
C ASN A 21 -2.14 -6.62 -5.27
N ASN A 22 -2.62 -5.39 -5.34
CA ASN A 22 -2.32 -4.57 -6.51
C ASN A 22 -0.80 -4.30 -6.51
N PRO A 23 -0.06 -4.68 -7.57
CA PRO A 23 1.37 -4.37 -7.65
C PRO A 23 1.55 -2.85 -7.55
N CYS A 24 2.59 -2.43 -6.83
CA CYS A 24 2.91 -1.01 -6.76
C CYS A 24 3.20 -0.49 -8.17
N GLN A 25 2.48 0.54 -8.61
CA GLN A 25 2.67 1.10 -9.95
C GLN A 25 4.02 1.82 -10.11
N LEU A 26 4.69 2.15 -8.99
CA LEU A 26 5.98 2.81 -8.97
C LEU A 26 7.16 1.83 -8.97
N CYS A 27 7.27 0.96 -7.95
CA CYS A 27 8.39 0.02 -7.81
C CYS A 27 8.13 -1.35 -8.45
N LYS A 28 6.92 -1.60 -8.97
CA LYS A 28 6.50 -2.87 -9.58
C LYS A 28 6.59 -4.10 -8.66
N GLN A 29 6.87 -3.89 -7.36
CA GLN A 29 7.00 -4.97 -6.40
C GLN A 29 5.62 -5.57 -6.11
N ARG A 30 5.53 -6.90 -6.23
CA ARG A 30 4.37 -7.71 -5.86
C ARG A 30 4.47 -8.08 -4.38
N GLY A 31 3.37 -8.36 -3.71
CA GLY A 31 3.39 -8.78 -2.31
C GLY A 31 3.12 -7.67 -1.28
N ALA A 32 3.31 -6.40 -1.66
CA ALA A 32 3.17 -5.25 -0.77
C ALA A 32 1.75 -4.67 -0.81
N ILE A 33 1.18 -4.40 0.37
CA ILE A 33 -0.12 -3.76 0.51
C ILE A 33 -0.05 -2.37 -0.12
N SER A 34 -0.75 -2.21 -1.24
CA SER A 34 -0.86 -0.93 -1.94
C SER A 34 -2.17 -0.23 -1.58
N SER A 35 -2.10 1.07 -1.30
CA SER A 35 -3.27 1.94 -1.17
C SER A 35 -3.36 2.87 -2.37
N LYS A 36 -4.58 3.23 -2.75
CA LYS A 36 -4.79 4.31 -3.72
C LYS A 36 -4.41 5.61 -3.02
N THR A 37 -3.45 6.33 -3.57
CA THR A 37 -3.06 7.64 -3.07
C THR A 37 -2.91 8.59 -4.23
N HIS A 38 -3.26 9.83 -3.96
CA HIS A 38 -3.03 10.95 -4.84
C HIS A 38 -1.96 11.80 -4.12
N PHE A 39 -1.02 12.38 -4.88
CA PHE A 39 -0.04 13.32 -4.35
C PHE A 39 0.07 14.47 -5.34
N ALA A 40 0.07 15.70 -4.83
CA ALA A 40 0.22 16.91 -5.64
C ALA A 40 1.45 17.69 -5.19
N ALA A 41 2.28 18.11 -6.16
CA ALA A 41 3.38 19.05 -5.92
C ALA A 41 3.33 20.19 -6.91
N ASN A 42 3.74 21.37 -6.43
CA ASN A 42 3.94 22.54 -7.25
C ASN A 42 5.46 22.76 -7.41
N PHE A 43 5.99 22.44 -8.58
CA PHE A 43 7.40 22.65 -8.91
C PHE A 43 7.61 24.09 -9.36
N GLY A 44 8.36 24.87 -8.59
CA GLY A 44 8.86 26.19 -8.99
C GLY A 44 10.30 26.10 -9.46
N LEU A 45 10.55 26.16 -10.77
CA LEU A 45 11.88 26.25 -11.37
C LEU A 45 12.14 27.72 -11.70
N ALA A 46 12.63 28.53 -10.74
CA ALA A 46 13.04 29.95 -10.83
C ALA A 46 12.12 30.96 -11.57
N PHE A 47 11.69 30.66 -12.79
CA PHE A 47 10.77 31.42 -13.66
C PHE A 47 9.58 30.60 -14.19
N THR A 48 9.52 29.28 -13.98
CA THR A 48 8.42 28.42 -14.45
C THR A 48 7.76 27.66 -13.28
N ARG A 49 6.43 27.49 -13.39
CA ARG A 49 5.63 26.68 -12.46
C ARG A 49 5.09 25.47 -13.17
N THR A 50 5.28 24.29 -12.57
CA THR A 50 4.73 23.04 -13.09
C THR A 50 3.97 22.33 -11.98
N GLU A 51 2.67 22.06 -12.18
CA GLU A 51 1.86 21.30 -11.26
C GLU A 51 1.96 19.82 -11.64
N ASN A 52 2.47 18.99 -10.73
CA ASN A 52 2.63 17.56 -10.94
C ASN A 52 1.68 16.79 -10.04
N HIS A 53 0.84 15.96 -10.65
CA HIS A 53 -0.08 15.06 -9.99
C HIS A 53 0.40 13.62 -10.13
N LEU A 54 0.49 12.90 -9.01
CA LEU A 54 0.83 11.49 -8.98
C LEU A 54 -0.34 10.71 -8.37
N GLU A 55 -1.05 9.98 -9.21
CA GLU A 55 -2.20 9.16 -8.79
C GLU A 55 -1.94 7.70 -9.07
N GLY A 56 -2.23 6.83 -8.10
CA GLY A 56 -2.05 5.40 -8.33
C GLY A 56 -2.13 4.53 -7.09
N TYR A 57 -1.88 3.25 -7.29
CA TYR A 57 -1.71 2.27 -6.21
C TYR A 57 -0.23 2.14 -5.86
N PHE A 58 0.13 2.62 -4.67
CA PHE A 58 1.52 2.62 -4.22
C PHE A 58 1.67 1.87 -2.90
N CYS A 59 2.82 1.22 -2.71
CA CYS A 59 3.19 0.59 -1.46
C CYS A 59 3.72 1.61 -0.44
N GLY A 60 3.65 1.30 0.85
CA GLY A 60 4.08 2.19 1.93
C GLY A 60 5.47 2.84 1.76
N PRO A 61 6.52 2.09 1.38
CA PRO A 61 7.84 2.69 1.14
C PRO A 61 7.85 3.72 0.00
N CYS A 62 7.11 3.45 -1.08
CA CYS A 62 7.00 4.36 -2.22
C CYS A 62 6.21 5.62 -1.85
N ILE A 63 5.14 5.47 -1.08
CA ILE A 63 4.36 6.58 -0.51
C ILE A 63 5.25 7.47 0.35
N HIS A 64 6.02 6.90 1.28
CA HIS A 64 6.89 7.67 2.16
C HIS A 64 8.00 8.41 1.40
N LYS A 65 8.65 7.75 0.44
CA LYS A 65 9.69 8.38 -0.40
C LYS A 65 9.12 9.53 -1.23
N LYS A 66 7.92 9.37 -1.81
CA LYS A 66 7.26 10.43 -2.59
C LYS A 66 6.76 11.57 -1.72
N PHE A 67 6.19 11.28 -0.55
CA PHE A 67 5.81 12.27 0.44
C PHE A 67 7.01 13.14 0.84
N LEU A 68 8.14 12.52 1.21
CA LEU A 68 9.37 13.26 1.53
C LEU A 68 9.85 14.11 0.36
N LEU A 69 9.95 13.53 -0.84
CA LEU A 69 10.39 14.26 -2.03
C LEU A 69 9.50 15.47 -2.32
N PHE A 70 8.17 15.29 -2.32
CA PHE A 70 7.20 16.35 -2.60
C PHE A 70 7.20 17.41 -1.49
N THR A 71 7.40 17.00 -0.23
CA THR A 71 7.53 17.92 0.91
C THR A 71 8.80 18.75 0.82
N PHE A 72 9.95 18.13 0.53
CA PHE A 72 11.22 18.84 0.36
C PHE A 72 11.18 19.78 -0.85
N ILE A 73 10.59 19.36 -1.97
CA ILE A 73 10.45 20.23 -3.16
C ILE A 73 9.56 21.44 -2.84
N ASN A 74 8.44 21.23 -2.15
CA ASN A 74 7.58 22.34 -1.71
C ASN A 74 8.26 23.26 -0.68
N LEU A 75 9.22 22.75 0.11
CA LEU A 75 9.95 23.52 1.12
C LEU A 75 11.16 24.28 0.56
N ILE A 76 11.84 23.72 -0.45
CA ILE A 76 13.07 24.26 -1.08
C ILE A 76 12.74 25.07 -2.35
N GLY A 77 11.56 24.89 -2.93
CA GLY A 77 11.07 25.66 -4.08
C GLY A 77 10.93 27.15 -3.74
N TRP A 78 11.98 27.91 -4.06
CA TRP A 78 12.16 29.36 -3.99
C TRP A 78 10.96 30.16 -3.46
N PHE A 79 11.12 30.75 -2.28
CA PHE A 79 10.15 31.54 -1.51
C PHE A 79 9.70 32.83 -2.23
N GLY A 80 8.81 32.74 -3.21
CA GLY A 80 7.95 33.85 -3.61
C GLY A 80 6.71 33.95 -2.72
N ILE A 81 6.11 35.13 -2.59
CA ILE A 81 4.87 35.37 -1.80
C ILE A 81 3.73 34.40 -2.16
N VAL A 82 3.66 33.96 -3.43
CA VAL A 82 2.64 32.99 -3.88
C VAL A 82 2.91 31.56 -3.37
N SER A 83 4.13 31.21 -2.98
CA SER A 83 4.43 29.93 -2.32
C SER A 83 3.94 29.89 -0.88
N ILE A 84 3.85 31.04 -0.17
CA ILE A 84 3.45 31.08 1.25
C ILE A 84 2.02 30.56 1.47
N ILE A 85 1.13 30.66 0.48
CA ILE A 85 -0.27 30.21 0.59
C ILE A 85 -0.49 28.84 -0.08
N LYS A 86 0.07 28.61 -1.27
CA LYS A 86 -0.09 27.32 -1.98
C LYS A 86 0.68 26.18 -1.29
N VAL A 87 1.88 26.44 -0.77
CA VAL A 87 2.69 25.41 -0.09
C VAL A 87 1.98 24.81 1.12
N PRO A 88 1.41 25.58 2.08
CA PRO A 88 0.70 24.97 3.19
C PRO A 88 -0.55 24.20 2.75
N MET A 89 -1.25 24.63 1.70
CA MET A 89 -2.38 23.85 1.15
C MET A 89 -1.93 22.49 0.59
N PHE A 90 -0.87 22.45 -0.23
CA PHE A 90 -0.34 21.18 -0.74
C PHE A 90 0.26 20.32 0.37
N LEU A 91 0.89 20.94 1.38
CA LEU A 91 1.44 20.22 2.52
C LEU A 91 0.32 19.55 3.32
N LEU A 92 -0.77 20.27 3.61
CA LEU A 92 -1.94 19.73 4.29
C LEU A 92 -2.61 18.60 3.49
N SER A 93 -2.76 18.78 2.17
CA SER A 93 -3.29 17.73 1.29
C SER A 93 -2.44 16.46 1.33
N ASN A 94 -1.11 16.61 1.16
CA ASN A 94 -0.19 15.48 1.16
C ASN A 94 -0.13 14.78 2.53
N ILE A 95 -0.24 15.52 3.64
CA ILE A 95 -0.33 14.95 5.00
C ILE A 95 -1.63 14.16 5.16
N ALA A 96 -2.77 14.73 4.77
CA ALA A 96 -4.06 14.06 4.86
C ALA A 96 -4.06 12.76 4.03
N GLU A 97 -3.57 12.82 2.79
CA GLU A 97 -3.43 11.64 1.92
C GLU A 97 -2.49 10.59 2.50
N TYR A 98 -1.37 11.01 3.10
CA TYR A 98 -0.45 10.11 3.79
C TYR A 98 -1.13 9.39 4.95
N GLU A 99 -1.87 10.11 5.79
CA GLU A 99 -2.61 9.49 6.90
C GLU A 99 -3.69 8.52 6.41
N PHE A 100 -4.50 8.93 5.42
CA PHE A 100 -5.53 8.07 4.83
C PHE A 100 -4.91 6.80 4.24
N ALA A 101 -3.78 6.92 3.55
CA ALA A 101 -3.04 5.81 2.98
C ALA A 101 -2.57 4.82 4.07
N ILE A 102 -1.92 5.33 5.13
CA ILE A 102 -1.44 4.53 6.26
C ILE A 102 -2.62 3.81 6.93
N ARG A 103 -3.70 4.53 7.26
CA ARG A 103 -4.90 3.94 7.89
C ARG A 103 -5.55 2.89 6.98
N ALA A 104 -5.60 3.11 5.67
CA ALA A 104 -6.10 2.14 4.71
C ALA A 104 -5.22 0.88 4.64
N MET A 105 -3.89 1.04 4.65
CA MET A 105 -2.95 -0.09 4.69
C MET A 105 -3.08 -0.91 5.98
N LEU A 106 -3.25 -0.26 7.13
CA LEU A 106 -3.46 -0.94 8.41
C LEU A 106 -4.78 -1.74 8.42
N ARG A 107 -5.86 -1.19 7.88
CA ARG A 107 -7.14 -1.90 7.74
C ARG A 107 -7.00 -3.16 6.87
N LYS A 108 -6.34 -3.04 5.72
CA LYS A 108 -6.05 -4.20 4.84
C LYS A 108 -5.19 -5.25 5.53
N ARG A 109 -4.21 -4.84 6.37
CA ARG A 109 -3.38 -5.76 7.15
C ARG A 109 -4.21 -6.56 8.16
N LYS A 110 -5.13 -5.91 8.89
CA LYS A 110 -6.05 -6.58 9.82
C LYS A 110 -6.95 -7.59 9.10
N GLN A 111 -7.55 -7.20 7.97
CA GLN A 111 -8.37 -8.11 7.16
C GLN A 111 -7.60 -9.35 6.69
N ARG A 112 -6.31 -9.16 6.32
CA ARG A 112 -5.45 -10.27 5.91
C ARG A 112 -5.15 -11.25 7.05
N LEU A 113 -4.93 -10.74 8.27
CA LEU A 113 -4.73 -11.59 9.44
C LEU A 113 -5.99 -12.39 9.76
N ALA A 114 -7.16 -11.75 9.77
CA ALA A 114 -8.43 -12.42 10.00
C ALA A 114 -8.73 -13.52 8.95
N LEU A 115 -8.39 -13.28 7.68
CA LEU A 115 -8.51 -14.29 6.62
C LEU A 115 -7.57 -15.49 6.85
N ILE A 116 -6.35 -15.23 7.31
CA ILE A 116 -5.38 -16.31 7.61
C ILE A 116 -5.85 -17.14 8.80
N GLU A 117 -6.36 -16.49 9.85
CA GLU A 117 -6.94 -17.18 11.01
C GLU A 117 -8.11 -18.08 10.59
N ASP A 118 -9.07 -17.57 9.81
CA ASP A 118 -10.19 -18.36 9.28
C ASP A 118 -9.75 -19.56 8.42
N LEU A 119 -8.71 -19.38 7.59
CA LEU A 119 -8.14 -20.48 6.79
C LEU A 119 -7.48 -21.56 7.67
N LEU A 120 -6.77 -21.15 8.73
CA LEU A 120 -6.13 -22.06 9.66
C LEU A 120 -7.16 -22.86 10.47
N GLU A 121 -8.23 -22.20 10.92
CA GLU A 121 -9.34 -22.85 11.65
C GLU A 121 -10.05 -23.90 10.79
N LYS A 122 -10.37 -23.56 9.53
CA LYS A 122 -10.98 -24.48 8.56
C LYS A 122 -10.11 -25.70 8.31
N ASP A 123 -8.79 -25.50 8.20
CA ASP A 123 -7.85 -26.60 8.03
C ASP A 123 -7.75 -27.50 9.27
N ALA A 124 -7.76 -26.92 10.47
CA ALA A 124 -7.77 -27.67 11.73
C ALA A 124 -9.06 -28.50 11.88
N GLN A 125 -10.21 -27.96 11.45
CA GLN A 125 -11.48 -28.67 11.47
C GLN A 125 -11.51 -29.81 10.44
N ALA A 126 -11.01 -29.58 9.23
CA ALA A 126 -10.91 -30.61 8.20
C ALA A 126 -10.05 -31.81 8.66
N ARG A 127 -8.93 -31.57 9.35
CA ARG A 127 -8.08 -32.63 9.91
C ARG A 127 -8.79 -33.46 10.98
N ARG A 128 -9.56 -32.81 11.87
CA ARG A 128 -10.37 -33.51 12.90
C ARG A 128 -11.44 -34.41 12.27
N ASN A 129 -12.11 -33.95 11.22
CA ASN A 129 -13.13 -34.74 10.51
C ASN A 129 -12.56 -35.94 9.74
N LEU A 130 -11.28 -35.88 9.33
CA LEU A 130 -10.58 -36.99 8.70
C LEU A 130 -10.20 -38.07 9.74
N SER A 131 -9.77 -37.68 10.94
CA SER A 131 -9.41 -38.65 11.98
C SER A 131 -10.63 -39.39 12.55
N SER A 132 -11.82 -38.79 12.54
CA SER A 132 -13.06 -39.44 12.99
C SER A 132 -13.69 -40.40 11.98
N ARG A 133 -13.27 -40.36 10.70
CA ARG A 133 -13.74 -41.26 9.63
C ARG A 133 -12.87 -42.50 9.43
N GLY A 134 -11.66 -42.52 10.01
CA GLY A 134 -10.71 -43.64 9.90
C GLY A 134 -10.72 -44.61 11.08
N SER A 135 -11.60 -44.40 12.05
CA SER A 135 -11.86 -45.28 13.21
C SER A 135 -13.20 -45.98 13.02
#